data_AF-X1GZW2-F1
#
_entry.id   AF-X1GZW2-F1
#
_cell.length_a   1.000
_cell.length_b   1.000
_cell.length_c   1.000
_cell.angle_alpha   90.00
_cell.angle_beta   90.00
_cell.angle_gamma   90.00
#
_symmetry.space_group_name_H-M   'P 1'
#
loop_
_entity.id
_entity.type
_entity.pdbx_description
1 polymer ?
#
loop_
_entity_poly.entity_id
_entity_poly.type
_entity_poly.pdbx_seq_one_letter_code
_entity_poly.pdbx_strand_id
1 'polypeptide(L)'
;MAVRSVDILIRARDEASRKFGRIGRSTQNLRGNFMSLGRSLVGAFGLTFGLYTLVRGLKAVITEAVQFEKQIASVSTMLNESSMKYLPAYREQIARLATEFGQTTETLTRGLYDILSAQISAAEATEVLLVATKAAIGGMTDTATSTKALIRVLRAYDLEATRAADVSDLLFKIVEKGVIRYEELADHIGTVAPSA
;
A
#
# COMPACT_ATOMS: atom_id res chain seq x y z
N MET A 1 -45.18 70.60 -6.61
CA MET A 1 -44.47 69.57 -7.41
C MET A 1 -43.12 70.19 -7.80
N ALA A 2 -42.00 69.86 -7.15
CA ALA A 2 -41.18 68.62 -7.28
C ALA A 2 -40.31 68.71 -8.57
N VAL A 3 -38.97 68.55 -8.63
CA VAL A 3 -37.93 67.99 -7.76
C VAL A 3 -36.59 68.64 -8.16
N ARG A 4 -35.68 68.92 -7.21
CA ARG A 4 -34.25 69.22 -7.48
C ARG A 4 -33.47 67.91 -7.45
N SER A 5 -32.80 67.53 -8.54
CA SER A 5 -31.90 66.38 -8.58
C SER A 5 -30.52 66.77 -8.04
N VAL A 6 -30.03 65.99 -7.07
CA VAL A 6 -28.66 66.08 -6.54
C VAL A 6 -27.91 64.86 -7.07
N ASP A 7 -26.92 65.07 -7.93
CA ASP A 7 -26.02 64.01 -8.40
C ASP A 7 -24.91 63.78 -7.37
N ILE A 8 -24.85 62.57 -6.81
CA ILE A 8 -23.82 62.16 -5.85
C ILE A 8 -22.69 61.46 -6.61
N LEU A 9 -21.56 62.15 -6.78
CA LEU A 9 -20.32 61.61 -7.33
C LEU A 9 -19.55 60.84 -6.25
N ILE A 10 -19.70 59.51 -6.21
CA ILE A 10 -18.91 58.63 -5.34
C ILE A 10 -17.57 58.33 -6.02
N ARG A 11 -16.47 58.95 -5.55
CA ARG A 11 -15.11 58.52 -5.91
C ARG A 11 -14.71 57.32 -5.05
N ALA A 12 -14.82 56.11 -5.59
CA ALA A 12 -14.24 54.92 -4.97
C ALA A 12 -12.70 54.99 -5.06
N ARG A 13 -12.01 54.92 -3.91
CA ARG A 13 -10.54 54.85 -3.82
C ARG A 13 -10.09 53.45 -4.20
N ASP A 14 -9.44 53.32 -5.35
CA ASP A 14 -8.95 52.03 -5.84
C ASP A 14 -7.65 51.60 -5.12
N GLU A 15 -7.81 50.84 -4.04
CA GLU A 15 -6.74 50.13 -3.34
C GLU A 15 -6.61 48.66 -3.81
N ALA A 16 -7.60 48.15 -4.55
CA ALA A 16 -7.64 46.79 -5.05
C ALA A 16 -6.63 46.58 -6.20
N SER A 17 -6.54 47.54 -7.13
CA SER A 17 -5.65 47.51 -8.29
C SER A 17 -4.17 47.44 -7.92
N ARG A 18 -3.76 48.07 -6.80
CA ARG A 18 -2.37 48.00 -6.32
C ARG A 18 -2.01 46.64 -5.73
N LYS A 19 -2.96 45.98 -5.06
CA LYS A 19 -2.75 44.63 -4.50
C LYS A 19 -2.83 43.56 -5.59
N PHE A 20 -3.78 43.68 -6.53
CA PHE A 20 -3.85 42.84 -7.73
C PHE A 20 -2.60 42.96 -8.60
N GLY A 21 -2.06 44.15 -8.79
CA GLY A 21 -0.82 44.37 -9.53
C GLY A 21 0.45 43.79 -8.87
N ARG A 22 0.42 43.48 -7.56
CA ARG A 22 1.53 42.75 -6.89
C ARG A 22 1.36 41.24 -7.03
N ILE A 23 0.14 40.73 -6.94
CA ILE A 23 -0.18 39.31 -7.15
C ILE A 23 0.15 38.90 -8.59
N GLY A 24 -0.17 39.75 -9.59
CA GLY A 24 0.17 39.50 -10.99
C GLY A 24 1.68 39.41 -11.28
N ARG A 25 2.51 40.15 -10.53
CA ARG A 25 3.98 40.10 -10.67
C ARG A 25 4.59 38.86 -10.03
N SER A 26 4.07 38.42 -8.88
CA SER A 26 4.50 37.16 -8.25
C SER A 26 4.09 35.92 -9.06
N THR A 27 2.92 35.91 -9.68
CA THR A 27 2.52 34.84 -10.62
C THR A 27 3.31 34.87 -11.92
N GLN A 28 3.71 36.04 -12.42
CA GLN A 28 4.56 36.14 -13.61
C GLN A 28 5.98 35.62 -13.37
N ASN A 29 6.55 35.86 -12.19
CA ASN A 29 7.88 35.33 -11.81
C ASN A 29 7.85 33.82 -11.55
N LEU A 30 6.78 33.29 -10.94
CA LEU A 30 6.57 31.85 -10.80
C LEU A 30 6.39 31.17 -12.16
N ARG A 31 5.63 31.77 -13.07
CA ARG A 31 5.45 31.26 -14.44
C ARG A 31 6.76 31.30 -15.24
N GLY A 32 7.57 32.36 -15.08
CA GLY A 32 8.88 32.48 -15.69
C GLY A 32 9.86 31.40 -15.25
N ASN A 33 9.96 31.15 -13.94
CA ASN A 33 10.85 30.12 -13.39
C ASN A 33 10.37 28.70 -13.75
N PHE A 34 9.05 28.44 -13.70
CA PHE A 34 8.48 27.15 -14.08
C PHE A 34 8.63 26.86 -15.59
N MET A 35 8.49 27.87 -16.45
CA MET A 35 8.76 27.75 -17.89
C MET A 35 10.25 27.55 -18.18
N SER A 36 11.15 28.13 -17.39
CA SER A 36 12.60 27.92 -17.56
C SER A 36 13.06 26.52 -17.16
N LEU A 37 12.57 25.99 -16.04
CA LEU A 37 12.78 24.59 -15.62
C LEU A 37 12.16 23.60 -16.61
N GLY A 38 10.94 23.88 -17.07
CA GLY A 38 10.29 23.11 -18.12
C GLY A 38 11.09 23.12 -19.42
N ARG A 39 11.64 24.26 -19.85
CA ARG A 39 12.46 24.38 -21.07
C ARG A 39 13.82 23.67 -20.95
N SER A 40 14.49 23.72 -19.80
CA SER A 40 15.78 23.03 -19.61
C SER A 40 15.65 21.50 -19.61
N LEU A 41 14.56 20.96 -19.07
CA LEU A 41 14.27 19.52 -19.13
C LEU A 41 13.82 19.06 -20.52
N VAL A 42 13.11 19.93 -21.25
CA VAL A 42 12.70 19.72 -22.64
C VAL A 42 13.88 19.75 -23.61
N GLY A 43 14.86 20.65 -23.39
CA GLY A 43 16.03 20.79 -24.24
C GLY A 43 17.04 19.65 -24.11
N ALA A 44 17.10 18.98 -22.95
CA ALA A 44 18.04 17.88 -22.71
C ALA A 44 17.50 16.50 -23.14
N PHE A 45 16.18 16.30 -23.20
CA PHE A 45 15.56 14.97 -23.42
C PHE A 45 14.51 14.90 -24.53
N GLY A 46 14.24 16.01 -25.24
CA GLY A 46 13.18 16.08 -26.24
C GLY A 46 11.78 16.02 -25.61
N LEU A 47 10.88 16.90 -26.05
CA LEU A 47 9.50 17.01 -25.54
C LEU A 47 8.77 15.67 -25.50
N THR A 48 8.99 14.83 -26.51
CA THR A 48 8.28 13.57 -26.67
C THR A 48 8.82 12.47 -25.76
N PHE A 49 10.13 12.41 -25.51
CA PHE A 49 10.72 11.35 -24.68
C PHE A 49 10.73 11.71 -23.19
N GLY A 50 11.02 12.97 -22.85
CA GLY A 50 11.02 13.46 -21.47
C GLY A 50 9.63 13.51 -20.84
N LEU A 51 8.61 14.04 -21.55
CA LEU A 51 7.25 14.08 -21.03
C LEU A 51 6.62 12.69 -20.98
N TYR A 52 6.89 11.84 -21.97
CA TYR A 52 6.33 10.50 -22.03
C TYR A 52 6.87 9.58 -20.92
N THR A 53 8.18 9.64 -20.62
CA THR A 53 8.79 8.88 -19.51
C THR A 53 8.30 9.38 -18.15
N LEU A 54 8.17 10.69 -17.95
CA LEU A 54 7.60 11.26 -16.72
C LEU A 54 6.12 10.88 -16.51
N VAL A 55 5.29 11.00 -17.55
CA VAL A 55 3.86 10.63 -17.46
C VAL A 55 3.69 9.14 -17.21
N ARG A 56 4.50 8.27 -17.84
CA ARG A 56 4.45 6.81 -17.59
C ARG A 56 4.94 6.46 -16.18
N GLY A 57 6.03 7.07 -15.72
CA GLY A 57 6.53 6.88 -14.36
C GLY A 57 5.49 7.28 -13.32
N LEU A 58 4.88 8.46 -13.48
CA LEU A 58 3.83 8.91 -12.58
C LEU A 58 2.57 8.03 -12.63
N LYS A 59 2.15 7.60 -13.83
CA LYS A 59 1.02 6.68 -14.00
C LYS A 59 1.27 5.33 -13.33
N ALA A 60 2.48 4.79 -13.42
CA ALA A 60 2.84 3.54 -12.76
C ALA A 60 2.71 3.69 -11.24
N VAL A 61 3.31 4.73 -10.64
CA VAL A 61 3.24 4.99 -9.20
C VAL A 61 1.79 5.16 -8.72
N ILE A 62 0.97 5.92 -9.44
CA ILE A 62 -0.46 6.07 -9.10
C ILE A 62 -1.19 4.73 -9.19
N THR A 63 -0.89 3.92 -10.20
CA THR A 63 -1.57 2.63 -10.39
C THR A 63 -1.22 1.65 -9.27
N GLU A 64 0.05 1.57 -8.89
CA GLU A 64 0.51 0.75 -7.75
C GLU A 64 -0.12 1.21 -6.44
N ALA A 65 -0.18 2.54 -6.17
CA ALA A 65 -0.83 3.07 -4.99
C ALA A 65 -2.34 2.75 -4.94
N VAL A 66 -3.03 2.87 -6.08
CA VAL A 66 -4.45 2.49 -6.18
C VAL A 66 -4.64 0.99 -5.97
N GLN A 67 -3.74 0.14 -6.49
CA GLN A 67 -3.80 -1.30 -6.27
C GLN A 67 -3.56 -1.65 -4.80
N PHE A 68 -2.58 -1.01 -4.15
CA PHE A 68 -2.32 -1.21 -2.74
C PHE A 68 -3.50 -0.79 -1.87
N GLU A 69 -4.15 0.35 -2.15
CA GLU A 69 -5.37 0.73 -1.42
C GLU A 69 -6.53 -0.25 -1.65
N LYS A 70 -6.69 -0.81 -2.86
CA LYS A 70 -7.68 -1.88 -3.11
C LYS A 70 -7.37 -3.14 -2.31
N GLN A 71 -6.10 -3.54 -2.25
CA GLN A 71 -5.62 -4.66 -1.46
C GLN A 71 -5.95 -4.46 0.03
N ILE A 72 -5.64 -3.29 0.58
CA ILE A 72 -5.96 -2.95 1.98
C ILE A 72 -7.46 -2.87 2.22
N ALA A 73 -8.23 -2.35 1.26
CA ALA A 73 -9.69 -2.36 1.33
C ALA A 73 -10.23 -3.79 1.45
N SER A 74 -9.66 -4.75 0.74
CA SER A 74 -10.02 -6.17 0.88
C SER A 74 -9.69 -6.73 2.28
N VAL A 75 -8.59 -6.31 2.90
CA VAL A 75 -8.27 -6.71 4.29
C VAL A 75 -9.27 -6.10 5.28
N SER A 76 -9.69 -4.85 5.03
CA SER A 76 -10.63 -4.16 5.91
C SER A 76 -11.99 -4.86 6.01
N THR A 77 -12.40 -5.62 4.99
CA THR A 77 -13.67 -6.38 5.05
C THR A 77 -13.65 -7.53 6.06
N MET A 78 -12.45 -7.93 6.51
CA MET A 78 -12.25 -8.98 7.52
C MET A 78 -12.19 -8.42 8.94
N LEU A 79 -12.22 -7.09 9.09
CA LEU A 79 -12.19 -6.42 10.38
C LEU A 79 -13.59 -5.96 10.77
N ASN A 80 -13.86 -6.05 12.07
CA ASN A 80 -15.04 -5.44 12.69
C ASN A 80 -14.69 -4.04 13.23
N GLU A 81 -15.69 -3.30 13.71
CA GLU A 81 -15.52 -1.92 14.21
C GLU A 81 -14.39 -1.78 15.25
N SER A 82 -14.24 -2.75 16.15
CA SER A 82 -13.22 -2.71 17.21
C SER A 82 -11.81 -3.05 16.74
N SER A 83 -11.68 -3.76 15.61
CA SER A 83 -10.40 -4.15 15.01
C SER A 83 -9.98 -3.25 13.84
N MET A 84 -10.86 -2.40 13.31
CA MET A 84 -10.52 -1.40 12.29
C MET A 84 -9.36 -0.46 12.68
N LYS A 85 -9.13 -0.27 13.99
CA LYS A 85 -7.97 0.48 14.52
C LYS A 85 -6.60 -0.09 14.10
N TYR A 86 -6.52 -1.37 13.73
CA TYR A 86 -5.27 -2.01 13.29
C TYR A 86 -4.95 -1.77 11.81
N LEU A 87 -5.91 -1.28 11.01
CA LEU A 87 -5.74 -1.09 9.57
C LEU A 87 -4.55 -0.17 9.20
N PRO A 88 -4.28 0.95 9.90
CA PRO A 88 -3.08 1.74 9.66
C PRO A 88 -1.78 0.97 9.94
N ALA A 89 -1.74 0.20 11.04
CA ALA A 89 -0.58 -0.62 11.38
C ALA A 89 -0.35 -1.73 10.33
N TYR A 90 -1.42 -2.31 9.78
CA TYR A 90 -1.31 -3.29 8.69
C TYR A 90 -0.72 -2.68 7.43
N ARG A 91 -1.13 -1.47 7.05
CA ARG A 91 -0.54 -0.76 5.90
C ARG A 91 0.96 -0.58 6.08
N GLU A 92 1.37 -0.10 7.25
CA GLU A 92 2.79 0.12 7.58
C GLU A 92 3.56 -1.20 7.58
N GLN A 93 3.02 -2.24 8.22
CA GLN A 93 3.67 -3.54 8.29
C GLN A 93 3.81 -4.18 6.91
N ILE A 94 2.78 -4.14 6.06
CA ILE A 94 2.85 -4.67 4.69
C ILE A 94 3.91 -3.91 3.88
N ALA A 95 3.92 -2.58 3.93
CA ALA A 95 4.92 -1.78 3.24
C ALA A 95 6.34 -2.11 3.72
N ARG A 96 6.53 -2.23 5.05
CA ARG A 96 7.80 -2.62 5.67
C ARG A 96 8.25 -3.99 5.18
N LEU A 97 7.39 -5.00 5.28
CA LEU A 97 7.71 -6.37 4.84
C LEU A 97 8.01 -6.45 3.35
N ALA A 98 7.29 -5.69 2.52
CA ALA A 98 7.54 -5.63 1.08
C ALA A 98 8.95 -5.11 0.78
N THR A 99 9.36 -4.05 1.48
CA THR A 99 10.70 -3.45 1.30
C THR A 99 11.83 -4.27 1.93
N GLU A 100 11.59 -4.89 3.09
CA GLU A 100 12.61 -5.62 3.85
C GLU A 100 12.89 -7.01 3.27
N PHE A 101 11.84 -7.69 2.83
CA PHE A 101 11.92 -9.07 2.34
C PHE A 101 11.73 -9.20 0.83
N GLY A 102 11.45 -8.11 0.11
CA GLY A 102 11.27 -8.13 -1.34
C GLY A 102 9.99 -8.85 -1.81
N GLN A 103 9.02 -9.02 -0.91
CA GLN A 103 7.71 -9.59 -1.23
C GLN A 103 6.80 -8.53 -1.85
N THR A 104 5.84 -8.93 -2.67
CA THR A 104 4.89 -7.96 -3.25
C THR A 104 3.84 -7.59 -2.20
N THR A 105 3.32 -6.36 -2.26
CA THR A 105 2.20 -5.95 -1.38
C THR A 105 0.98 -6.85 -1.59
N GLU A 106 0.80 -7.38 -2.80
CA GLU A 106 -0.27 -8.30 -3.16
C GLU A 106 -0.19 -9.61 -2.37
N THR A 107 0.96 -10.28 -2.33
CA THR A 107 1.12 -11.56 -1.63
C THR A 107 1.04 -11.38 -0.12
N LEU A 108 1.61 -10.29 0.40
CA LEU A 108 1.53 -9.92 1.82
C LEU A 108 0.08 -9.64 2.25
N THR A 109 -0.65 -8.85 1.46
CA THR A 109 -2.06 -8.55 1.74
C THR A 109 -2.91 -9.81 1.67
N ARG A 110 -2.69 -10.67 0.66
CA ARG A 110 -3.40 -11.95 0.54
C ARG A 110 -3.13 -12.85 1.74
N GLY A 111 -1.87 -12.96 2.18
CA GLY A 111 -1.52 -13.68 3.41
C GLY A 111 -2.25 -13.11 4.64
N LEU A 112 -2.24 -11.78 4.81
CA LEU A 112 -2.95 -11.16 5.94
C LEU A 112 -4.47 -11.42 5.90
N TYR A 113 -5.06 -11.36 4.72
CA TYR A 113 -6.46 -11.72 4.51
C TYR A 113 -6.74 -13.17 4.91
N ASP A 114 -5.89 -14.11 4.51
CA ASP A 114 -6.03 -15.53 4.84
C ASP A 114 -5.89 -15.79 6.35
N ILE A 115 -4.98 -15.07 7.03
CA ILE A 115 -4.81 -15.13 8.50
C ILE A 115 -6.08 -14.67 9.22
N LEU A 116 -6.65 -13.52 8.81
CA LEU A 116 -7.88 -13.01 9.40
C LEU A 116 -9.08 -13.90 9.05
N SER A 117 -9.12 -14.46 7.83
CA SER A 117 -10.11 -15.48 7.42
C SER A 117 -10.05 -16.72 8.29
N ALA A 118 -8.84 -17.08 8.75
CA ALA A 118 -8.61 -18.19 9.65
C ALA A 118 -9.10 -17.92 11.09
N GLN A 119 -9.69 -16.76 11.37
CA GLN A 119 -10.15 -16.29 12.69
C GLN A 119 -9.02 -16.05 13.70
N ILE A 120 -7.78 -15.89 13.22
CA ILE A 120 -6.68 -15.41 14.06
C ILE A 120 -6.94 -13.95 14.43
N SER A 121 -6.67 -13.59 15.68
CA SER A 121 -6.99 -12.26 16.20
C SER A 121 -6.24 -11.16 15.41
N ALA A 122 -6.90 -10.00 15.24
CA ALA A 122 -6.29 -8.87 14.56
C ALA A 122 -5.00 -8.35 15.25
N ALA A 123 -4.86 -8.58 16.55
CA ALA A 123 -3.66 -8.22 17.29
C ALA A 123 -2.46 -9.10 16.91
N GLU A 124 -2.69 -10.39 16.69
CA GLU A 124 -1.65 -11.39 16.38
C GLU A 124 -1.40 -11.54 14.88
N ALA A 125 -2.33 -11.09 14.04
CA ALA A 125 -2.29 -11.34 12.60
C ALA A 125 -1.00 -10.84 11.92
N THR A 126 -0.44 -9.71 12.38
CA THR A 126 0.81 -9.17 11.85
C THR A 126 2.04 -9.97 12.24
N GLU A 127 2.02 -10.62 13.40
CA GLU A 127 3.11 -11.49 13.86
C GLU A 127 3.11 -12.80 13.07
N VAL A 128 1.93 -13.41 12.89
CA VAL A 128 1.78 -14.59 12.02
C VAL A 128 2.19 -14.27 10.58
N LEU A 129 1.82 -13.09 10.07
CA LEU A 129 2.24 -12.64 8.74
C LEU A 129 3.77 -12.51 8.65
N LEU A 130 4.43 -11.92 9.66
CA LEU A 130 5.89 -11.81 9.69
C LEU A 130 6.56 -13.18 9.67
N VAL A 131 6.05 -14.15 10.44
CA VAL A 131 6.55 -15.53 10.42
C VAL A 131 6.37 -16.15 9.04
N ALA A 132 5.19 -16.03 8.44
CA ALA A 132 4.91 -16.54 7.10
C ALA A 132 5.79 -15.87 6.03
N THR A 133 6.07 -14.58 6.14
CA THR A 133 6.98 -13.87 5.23
C THR A 133 8.42 -14.40 5.35
N LYS A 134 8.92 -14.60 6.57
CA LYS A 134 10.25 -15.21 6.77
C LYS A 134 10.29 -16.63 6.20
N ALA A 135 9.22 -17.38 6.41
CA ALA A 135 9.08 -18.73 5.87
C ALA A 135 9.01 -18.74 4.34
N ALA A 136 8.39 -17.74 3.73
CA ALA A 136 8.40 -17.59 2.29
C ALA A 136 9.81 -17.35 1.74
N ILE A 137 10.58 -16.46 2.35
CA ILE A 137 11.96 -16.18 1.93
C ILE A 137 12.86 -17.41 2.11
N GLY A 138 12.80 -18.06 3.27
CA GLY A 138 13.58 -19.27 3.52
C GLY A 138 13.18 -20.44 2.61
N GLY A 139 11.89 -20.53 2.27
CA GLY A 139 11.32 -21.59 1.43
C GLY A 139 11.41 -21.32 -0.06
N MET A 140 12.00 -20.17 -0.46
CA MET A 140 12.04 -19.68 -1.84
C MET A 140 10.65 -19.59 -2.51
N THR A 141 9.64 -19.18 -1.72
CA THR A 141 8.24 -19.06 -2.15
C THR A 141 7.66 -17.66 -1.89
N ASP A 142 6.36 -17.48 -2.08
CA ASP A 142 5.65 -16.24 -1.76
C ASP A 142 4.91 -16.30 -0.41
N THR A 143 4.70 -15.12 0.19
CA THR A 143 4.06 -15.02 1.53
C THR A 143 2.67 -15.63 1.57
N ALA A 144 1.86 -15.54 0.51
CA ALA A 144 0.51 -16.09 0.54
C ALA A 144 0.56 -17.63 0.57
N THR A 145 1.41 -18.23 -0.25
CA THR A 145 1.65 -19.69 -0.24
C THR A 145 2.14 -20.17 1.13
N SER A 146 3.11 -19.46 1.72
CA SER A 146 3.62 -19.82 3.03
C SER A 146 2.59 -19.66 4.15
N THR A 147 1.83 -18.58 4.12
CA THR A 147 0.73 -18.32 5.06
C THR A 147 -0.29 -19.44 5.01
N LYS A 148 -0.71 -19.86 3.81
CA LYS A 148 -1.69 -20.93 3.61
C LYS A 148 -1.22 -22.25 4.23
N ALA A 149 0.05 -22.61 4.07
CA ALA A 149 0.63 -23.80 4.70
C ALA A 149 0.58 -23.70 6.23
N LEU A 150 0.99 -22.54 6.75
CA LEU A 150 1.07 -22.26 8.18
C LEU A 150 -0.30 -22.32 8.86
N ILE A 151 -1.29 -21.60 8.32
CA ILE A 151 -2.65 -21.59 8.89
C ILE A 151 -3.33 -22.95 8.78
N ARG A 152 -3.04 -23.75 7.73
CA ARG A 152 -3.58 -25.10 7.59
C ARG A 152 -3.12 -25.99 8.73
N VAL A 153 -1.84 -25.96 9.07
CA VAL A 153 -1.31 -26.76 10.18
C VAL A 153 -1.80 -26.22 11.52
N LEU A 154 -1.79 -24.91 11.73
CA LEU A 154 -2.31 -24.31 12.96
C LEU A 154 -3.77 -24.75 13.20
N ARG A 155 -4.63 -24.68 12.18
CA ARG A 155 -6.03 -25.09 12.31
C ARG A 155 -6.24 -26.60 12.43
N ALA A 156 -5.51 -27.39 11.66
CA ALA A 156 -5.65 -28.85 11.68
C ALA A 156 -5.32 -29.46 13.04
N TYR A 157 -4.46 -28.80 13.81
CA TYR A 157 -4.02 -29.25 15.13
C TYR A 157 -4.53 -28.35 16.27
N ASP A 158 -5.47 -27.44 16.00
CA ASP A 158 -6.05 -26.49 16.96
C ASP A 158 -4.98 -25.74 17.79
N LEU A 159 -3.93 -25.29 17.09
CA LEU A 159 -2.80 -24.58 17.68
C LEU A 159 -3.04 -23.07 17.70
N GLU A 160 -2.61 -22.43 18.79
CA GLU A 160 -2.63 -20.98 18.93
C GLU A 160 -1.71 -20.28 17.91
N ALA A 161 -2.06 -19.05 17.56
CA ALA A 161 -1.28 -18.21 16.64
C ALA A 161 0.17 -17.98 17.12
N THR A 162 0.39 -17.96 18.45
CA THR A 162 1.71 -17.88 19.09
C THR A 162 2.65 -19.02 18.69
N ARG A 163 2.10 -20.16 18.24
CA ARG A 163 2.87 -21.33 17.76
C ARG A 163 3.27 -21.23 16.29
N ALA A 164 2.94 -20.14 15.60
CA ALA A 164 3.28 -19.94 14.19
C ALA A 164 4.77 -20.16 13.89
N ALA A 165 5.67 -19.66 14.74
CA ALA A 165 7.11 -19.85 14.56
C ALA A 165 7.52 -21.32 14.64
N ASP A 166 7.05 -22.05 15.65
CA ASP A 166 7.33 -23.49 15.81
C ASP A 166 6.82 -24.30 14.62
N VAL A 167 5.63 -23.97 14.13
CA VAL A 167 5.04 -24.65 12.96
C VAL A 167 5.82 -24.34 11.70
N SER A 168 6.24 -23.09 11.50
CA SER A 168 7.13 -22.71 10.40
C SER A 168 8.43 -23.52 10.43
N ASP A 169 9.09 -23.61 11.58
CA ASP A 169 10.33 -24.38 11.75
C ASP A 169 10.12 -25.87 11.46
N LEU A 170 8.97 -26.42 11.85
CA LEU A 170 8.60 -27.80 11.54
C LEU A 170 8.41 -28.00 10.03
N LEU A 171 7.67 -27.11 9.36
CA LEU A 171 7.47 -27.15 7.90
C LEU A 171 8.81 -27.08 7.16
N PHE A 172 9.74 -26.23 7.62
CA PHE A 172 11.09 -26.19 7.07
C PHE A 172 11.85 -27.50 7.22
N LYS A 173 11.81 -28.12 8.40
CA LYS A 173 12.43 -29.43 8.62
C LYS A 173 11.82 -30.51 7.73
N ILE A 174 10.53 -30.42 7.40
CA ILE A 174 9.87 -31.33 6.46
C ILE A 174 10.39 -31.10 5.04
N VAL A 175 10.48 -29.85 4.57
CA VAL A 175 11.05 -29.52 3.26
C VAL A 175 12.49 -30.01 3.14
N GLU A 176 13.31 -29.73 4.15
CA GLU A 176 14.73 -30.13 4.20
C GLU A 176 14.91 -31.65 4.17
N LYS A 177 14.15 -32.40 4.99
CA LYS A 177 14.26 -33.87 5.08
C LYS A 177 13.56 -34.59 3.94
N GLY A 178 12.49 -34.01 3.41
CA GLY A 178 11.64 -34.60 2.38
C GLY A 178 12.20 -34.45 0.97
N VAL A 179 13.20 -33.58 0.76
CA VAL A 179 13.72 -33.23 -0.57
C VAL A 179 12.59 -32.77 -1.50
N ILE A 180 11.65 -32.00 -0.94
CA ILE A 180 10.51 -31.40 -1.64
C ILE A 180 10.64 -29.88 -1.62
N ARG A 181 9.81 -29.18 -2.41
CA ARG A 181 9.71 -27.72 -2.36
C ARG A 181 8.65 -27.26 -1.37
N TYR A 182 8.79 -26.03 -0.88
CA TYR A 182 7.84 -25.47 0.08
C TYR A 182 6.45 -25.33 -0.55
N GLU A 183 6.35 -25.00 -1.83
CA GLU A 183 5.09 -24.93 -2.58
C GLU A 183 4.36 -26.27 -2.61
N GLU A 184 5.10 -27.34 -2.92
CA GLU A 184 4.56 -28.71 -2.96
C GLU A 184 4.03 -29.12 -1.59
N LEU A 185 4.77 -28.78 -0.53
CA LEU A 185 4.30 -28.98 0.83
C LEU A 185 3.03 -28.16 1.11
N ALA A 186 3.01 -26.86 0.78
CA ALA A 186 1.89 -25.97 1.04
C ALA A 186 0.59 -26.43 0.37
N ASP A 187 0.69 -26.96 -0.86
CA ASP A 187 -0.45 -27.45 -1.61
C ASP A 187 -1.04 -28.74 -1.02
N HIS A 188 -0.18 -29.66 -0.56
CA HIS A 188 -0.58 -30.98 -0.09
C HIS A 188 -0.76 -31.12 1.43
N ILE A 189 -0.20 -30.22 2.25
CA ILE A 189 -0.21 -30.36 3.71
C ILE A 189 -1.63 -30.41 4.29
N GLY A 190 -2.58 -29.72 3.67
CA GLY A 190 -3.99 -29.73 4.10
C GLY A 190 -4.71 -31.06 3.83
N THR A 191 -4.19 -31.93 2.96
CA THR A 191 -4.77 -33.24 2.66
C THR A 191 -4.29 -34.33 3.61
N VAL A 192 -3.10 -34.15 4.20
CA VAL A 192 -2.47 -35.13 5.10
C VAL A 192 -2.55 -34.71 6.57
N ALA A 193 -2.75 -33.42 6.84
CA ALA A 193 -3.05 -32.95 8.18
C ALA A 193 -4.43 -33.46 8.62
N PRO A 194 -4.64 -33.72 9.92
CA PRO A 194 -5.94 -34.12 10.44
C PRO A 194 -7.02 -33.13 9.99
N SER A 195 -8.10 -33.63 9.39
CA SER A 195 -9.27 -32.79 9.14
C SER A 195 -9.89 -32.43 10.48
N ALA A 196 -9.88 -31.15 10.83
CA ALA A 196 -10.69 -30.60 11.91
C ALA A 196 -12.19 -30.76 11.61
#